data_AF-A0A6M0AJL4-F1
#
_entry.id   AF-A0A6M0AJL4-F1
#
_cell.length_a   1.000
_cell.length_b   1.000
_cell.length_c   1.000
_cell.angle_alpha   90.00
_cell.angle_beta   90.00
_cell.angle_gamma   90.00
#
_symmetry.space_group_name_H-M   'P 1'
#
loop_
_entity.id
_entity.type
_entity.pdbx_description
1 polymer ?
#
loop_
_entity_poly.entity_id
_entity_poly.type
_entity_poly.pdbx_seq_one_letter_code
_entity_poly.pdbx_strand_id
1 'polypeptide(L)' 'MTISTAHPALLVLADGTTYQGWSFGATGTTIGEVVFNTAMTGYQEVVTDPSYCGQIVTFTYPELGNTGVNPS' A
#
# COMPACT_ATOMS: atom_id res chain seq x y z
N MET A 1 -20.85 -10.62 -0.03
CA MET A 1 -20.21 -9.45 -0.66
C MET A 1 -19.40 -9.98 -1.83
N THR A 2 -19.91 -9.83 -3.05
CA THR A 2 -19.28 -10.42 -4.25
C THR A 2 -18.20 -9.47 -4.74
N ILE A 3 -16.93 -9.90 -4.71
CA ILE A 3 -15.75 -9.12 -5.16
C ILE A 3 -15.71 -9.04 -6.69
N SER A 4 -16.82 -8.66 -7.34
CA SER A 4 -16.98 -8.75 -8.80
C SER A 4 -16.28 -7.64 -9.59
N THR A 5 -15.76 -6.61 -8.91
CA THR A 5 -15.15 -5.42 -9.53
C THR A 5 -13.72 -5.13 -9.04
N ALA A 6 -13.17 -5.95 -8.15
CA ALA A 6 -11.81 -5.72 -7.68
C ALA A 6 -10.80 -6.22 -8.71
N HIS A 7 -9.79 -5.40 -8.99
CA HIS A 7 -8.73 -5.74 -9.91
C HIS A 7 -7.65 -6.53 -9.14
N PRO A 8 -7.33 -7.78 -9.54
CA PRO A 8 -6.27 -8.54 -8.90
C PRO A 8 -4.93 -7.82 -8.99
N ALA A 9 -4.11 -7.93 -7.95
CA ALA A 9 -2.76 -7.39 -7.88
C ALA A 9 -1.80 -8.39 -7.23
N LEU A 10 -0.50 -8.22 -7.49
CA LEU A 10 0.56 -9.11 -7.00
C LEU A 10 1.75 -8.28 -6.51
N LEU A 11 2.20 -8.54 -5.28
CA LEU A 11 3.50 -8.11 -4.77
C LEU A 11 4.48 -9.28 -4.90
N VAL A 12 5.61 -9.05 -5.55
CA VAL A 12 6.68 -10.04 -5.75
C VAL A 12 7.95 -9.51 -5.08
N LEU A 13 8.52 -10.30 -4.19
CA LEU A 13 9.78 -9.99 -3.52
C LEU A 13 10.98 -10.56 -4.29
N ALA A 14 12.17 -10.02 -4.03
CA ALA A 14 13.40 -10.41 -4.72
C ALA A 14 13.79 -11.88 -4.50
N ASP A 15 13.33 -12.51 -3.40
CA ASP A 15 13.52 -13.93 -3.10
C ASP A 15 12.52 -14.86 -3.82
N GLY A 16 11.60 -14.29 -4.60
CA GLY A 16 10.54 -15.01 -5.29
C GLY A 16 9.27 -15.22 -4.45
N THR A 17 9.23 -14.74 -3.20
CA THR A 17 8.01 -14.73 -2.39
C THR A 17 6.94 -13.85 -3.05
N THR A 18 5.70 -14.32 -3.07
CA THR A 18 4.59 -13.59 -3.70
C THR A 18 3.41 -13.43 -2.76
N TYR A 19 2.78 -12.26 -2.82
CA TYR A 19 1.56 -11.94 -2.08
C TYR A 19 0.48 -11.47 -3.06
N GLN A 20 -0.61 -12.22 -3.12
CA GLN A 20 -1.78 -11.87 -3.93
C GLN A 20 -2.68 -10.91 -3.15
N GLY A 21 -3.24 -9.93 -3.85
CA GLY A 21 -4.14 -8.95 -3.27
C GLY A 21 -5.06 -8.31 -4.30
N TRP A 22 -5.67 -7.21 -3.89
CA TRP A 22 -6.61 -6.44 -4.70
C TRP A 22 -6.13 -5.01 -4.83
N SER A 23 -6.12 -4.46 -6.05
CA SER A 23 -5.80 -3.07 -6.29
C SER A 23 -6.96 -2.16 -5.89
N PHE A 24 -6.63 -1.06 -5.20
CA PHE A 24 -7.54 0.04 -4.88
C PHE A 24 -7.05 1.41 -5.39
N GLY A 25 -5.84 1.46 -5.95
CA GLY A 25 -5.16 2.69 -6.38
C GLY A 25 -4.93 2.75 -7.89
N ALA A 26 -3.90 3.51 -8.30
CA ALA A 26 -3.54 3.66 -9.70
C ALA A 26 -3.16 2.31 -10.35
N THR A 27 -3.55 2.12 -11.61
CA THR A 27 -3.18 0.95 -12.40
C THR A 27 -1.75 1.06 -12.93
N GLY A 28 -0.98 -0.02 -12.85
CA GLY A 28 0.37 -0.08 -13.40
C GLY A 28 1.25 -1.05 -12.63
N THR A 29 2.56 -0.96 -12.87
CA THR A 29 3.58 -1.70 -12.15
C THR A 29 4.62 -0.72 -11.62
N THR A 30 5.00 -0.88 -10.36
CA THR A 30 6.08 -0.13 -9.74
C THR A 30 7.08 -1.09 -9.12
N ILE A 31 8.31 -0.62 -8.94
CA ILE A 31 9.42 -1.36 -8.35
C ILE A 31 10.01 -0.46 -7.28
N GLY A 32 10.30 -1.03 -6.11
CA GLY A 32 10.85 -0.28 -4.98
C GLY A 32 11.31 -1.19 -3.86
N GLU A 33 12.01 -0.59 -2.90
CA GLU A 33 12.34 -1.25 -1.63
C GLU A 33 11.05 -1.44 -0.82
N VAL A 34 10.80 -2.68 -0.37
CA VAL A 34 9.67 -2.95 0.53
C VAL A 34 10.10 -2.62 1.96
N VAL A 35 9.41 -1.68 2.58
CA VAL A 35 9.63 -1.27 3.97
C VAL A 35 8.37 -1.48 4.80
N PHE A 36 8.49 -1.52 6.13
CA PHE A 36 7.34 -1.58 7.02
C PHE A 36 7.29 -0.38 7.96
N ASN A 37 6.07 0.06 8.29
CA ASN A 37 5.81 1.13 9.24
C ASN A 37 4.85 0.64 10.33
N THR A 38 5.18 0.94 11.60
CA THR A 38 4.43 0.50 12.79
C THR A 38 3.36 1.49 13.26
N ALA A 39 3.19 2.62 12.57
CA ALA A 39 2.17 3.60 12.87
C ALA A 39 0.78 2.99 12.69
N MET A 40 -0.07 3.18 13.71
CA MET A 40 -1.47 2.74 13.70
C MET A 40 -2.42 3.81 13.15
N THR A 41 -1.95 5.04 13.00
CA THR A 41 -2.71 6.22 12.53
C THR A 41 -1.77 7.11 11.70
N GLY A 42 -2.32 8.12 11.01
CA GLY A 42 -1.50 9.08 10.25
C GLY A 42 -0.98 8.52 8.92
N TYR A 43 -1.76 7.64 8.26
CA TYR A 43 -1.33 7.04 6.99
C TYR A 43 -1.18 8.07 5.88
N GLN A 44 -1.95 9.17 5.89
CA GLN A 44 -1.85 10.23 4.88
C GLN A 44 -0.47 10.89 4.96
N GLU A 45 -0.02 11.24 6.16
CA GLU A 45 1.28 11.84 6.44
C GLU A 45 2.39 10.90 5.99
N VAL A 46 2.29 9.61 6.33
CA VAL A 46 3.27 8.58 5.92
C VAL A 46 3.38 8.48 4.40
N VAL A 47 2.27 8.42 3.65
CA VAL A 47 2.34 8.29 2.18
C VAL A 47 2.77 9.58 1.47
N THR A 48 2.72 10.72 2.16
CA THR A 48 3.20 12.01 1.64
C THR A 48 4.61 12.38 2.09
N ASP A 49 5.22 11.62 2.99
CA ASP A 49 6.56 11.88 3.50
C ASP A 49 7.61 11.60 2.40
N PRO A 50 8.43 12.59 2.00
CA PRO A 50 9.46 12.42 0.97
C PRO A 50 10.48 11.31 1.25
N SER A 51 10.63 10.91 2.51
CA SER A 51 11.55 9.84 2.93
C SER A 51 11.19 8.48 2.34
N TYR A 52 9.92 8.27 1.92
CA TYR A 52 9.47 7.03 1.28
C TYR A 52 9.54 7.06 -0.26
N CYS A 53 10.20 8.05 -0.86
CA CYS A 53 10.30 8.15 -2.31
C CYS A 53 10.93 6.88 -2.91
N GLY A 54 10.22 6.22 -3.83
CA GLY A 54 10.66 4.98 -4.48
C GLY A 54 10.52 3.72 -3.61
N GLN A 55 9.86 3.80 -2.45
CA GLN A 55 9.61 2.66 -1.57
C GLN A 55 8.17 2.17 -1.67
N ILE A 56 7.97 0.90 -1.31
CA ILE A 56 6.67 0.26 -1.14
C ILE A 56 6.43 0.11 0.36
N VAL A 57 5.56 0.96 0.91
CA VAL A 57 5.29 1.00 2.35
C VAL A 57 4.24 -0.05 2.74
N THR A 58 4.59 -0.91 3.68
CA THR A 58 3.68 -1.90 4.28
C THR A 58 3.32 -1.47 5.71
N PHE A 59 2.05 -1.26 5.99
CA PHE A 59 1.60 -0.92 7.34
C PHE A 59 1.38 -2.19 8.16
N THR A 60 1.80 -2.19 9.44
CA THR A 60 1.49 -3.30 10.34
C THR A 60 0.07 -3.23 10.90
N TYR A 61 -0.56 -2.05 10.87
CA TYR A 61 -1.97 -1.90 11.27
C TYR A 61 -2.89 -2.38 10.13
N PRO A 62 -3.88 -3.24 10.41
CA PRO A 62 -4.63 -3.94 9.36
C PRO A 62 -5.70 -3.08 8.66
N GLU A 63 -6.16 -1.99 9.28
CA GLU A 63 -7.25 -1.18 8.76
C GLU A 63 -6.78 0.22 8.35
N LEU A 64 -6.66 0.45 7.05
CA LEU A 64 -6.21 1.73 6.47
C LEU A 64 -7.39 2.42 5.79
N GLY A 65 -7.42 3.76 5.86
CA GLY A 65 -8.49 4.56 5.22
C GLY A 65 -9.68 4.91 6.11
N ASN A 66 -9.69 4.52 7.38
CA ASN A 66 -10.79 4.76 8.32
C ASN A 66 -11.23 6.24 8.43
N THR A 67 -10.31 7.18 8.17
CA THR A 67 -10.55 8.63 8.27
C THR A 67 -10.50 9.35 6.92
N GLY A 68 -10.49 8.64 5.79
CA GLY A 68 -10.40 9.25 4.46
C GLY A 68 -9.10 10.04 4.23
N VAL A 69 -9.15 11.11 3.44
CA VAL A 69 -8.01 12.02 3.24
C VAL A 69 -8.49 13.47 3.36
N ASN A 70 -7.66 14.32 3.93
CA ASN A 70 -7.90 15.75 3.98
C ASN A 70 -7.23 16.47 2.81
N PRO A 71 -7.81 17.59 2.32
CA PRO A 71 -7.09 18.49 1.42
C PRO A 71 -5.80 19.00 2.09
N SER A 72 -4.72 18.91 1.33
CA SER A 72 -3.41 19.49 1.64
C SER A 72 -3.26 20.85 0.98
#